data_AF-A0A963VWC2-F1
#
_entry.id   AF-A0A963VWC2-F1
#
_cell.length_a   1.000
_cell.length_b   1.000
_cell.length_c   1.000
_cell.angle_alpha   90.00
_cell.angle_beta   90.00
_cell.angle_gamma   90.00
#
_symmetry.space_group_name_H-M   'P 1'
#
loop_
_entity.id
_entity.type
_entity.pdbx_description
1 polymer ?
#
loop_
_entity_poly.entity_id
_entity_poly.type
_entity_poly.pdbx_seq_one_letter_code
_entity_poly.pdbx_strand_id
1 'polypeptide(L)'
;MLAIYPAHAENGWDEALRGKPLSLAGAKLIYREEFDRELSLNGPILWAKQHADVGLGSFDRAGGYAYIFRDGMLSLRAYQDSKGYHSGNVQSVSGPQAYRGRKIVLGKQGFVCTACYWEARIRFPRAYGSWGAFWLLSPDDPKQRGHLEVDGIEYYGIGDARGHHHAIHNQAHDRAKRKHASDYTGMDEI
;
A
#
# COMPACT_ATOMS: atom_id res chain seq x y z
N MET A 1 -22.95 -15.32 29.55
CA MET A 1 -22.11 -16.43 29.05
C MET A 1 -21.47 -15.93 27.77
N LEU A 2 -20.16 -15.63 27.81
CA LEU A 2 -19.42 -15.06 26.68
C LEU A 2 -18.72 -16.23 25.97
N ALA A 3 -19.24 -16.64 24.82
CA ALA A 3 -18.58 -17.65 23.99
C ALA A 3 -17.49 -16.96 23.17
N ILE A 4 -16.24 -17.13 23.57
CA ILE A 4 -15.08 -16.78 22.74
C ILE A 4 -14.88 -17.95 21.78
N TYR A 5 -15.37 -17.82 20.56
CA TYR A 5 -15.01 -18.74 19.49
C TYR A 5 -13.58 -18.39 19.02
N PRO A 6 -12.62 -19.31 19.09
CA PRO A 6 -11.36 -19.13 18.37
C PRO A 6 -11.67 -19.25 16.88
N ALA A 7 -11.84 -18.10 16.22
CA ALA A 7 -11.93 -18.05 14.77
C ALA A 7 -10.52 -18.31 14.20
N HIS A 8 -10.20 -19.59 13.98
CA HIS A 8 -9.13 -19.97 13.07
C HIS A 8 -9.71 -19.86 11.65
N ALA A 9 -9.32 -18.84 10.91
CA ALA A 9 -9.63 -18.74 9.49
C ALA A 9 -8.69 -19.70 8.74
N GLU A 10 -9.17 -20.86 8.31
CA GLU A 10 -8.52 -21.68 7.30
C GLU A 10 -8.70 -20.99 5.95
N ASN A 11 -7.76 -20.10 5.59
CA ASN A 11 -7.76 -19.32 4.36
C ASN A 11 -7.46 -20.15 3.09
N GLY A 12 -7.77 -21.45 3.10
CA GLY A 12 -7.47 -22.39 2.02
C GLY A 12 -5.97 -22.57 1.72
N TRP A 13 -5.08 -22.00 2.55
CA TRP A 13 -3.64 -22.12 2.38
C TRP A 13 -3.17 -23.48 2.93
N ASP A 14 -2.45 -24.23 2.10
CA ASP A 14 -1.69 -25.40 2.52
C ASP A 14 -0.23 -25.30 2.06
N GLU A 15 0.63 -26.16 2.62
CA GLU A 15 2.04 -26.22 2.24
C GLU A 15 2.28 -26.64 0.78
N ALA A 16 1.32 -27.30 0.13
CA ALA A 16 1.42 -27.68 -1.28
C ALA A 16 1.23 -26.48 -2.22
N LEU A 17 0.55 -25.42 -1.77
CA LEU A 17 0.42 -24.13 -2.47
C LEU A 17 1.63 -23.22 -2.25
N ARG A 18 2.62 -23.63 -1.45
CA ARG A 18 3.84 -22.84 -1.23
C ARG A 18 4.55 -22.64 -2.57
N GLY A 19 4.72 -21.37 -2.95
CA GLY A 19 5.54 -20.99 -4.08
C GLY A 19 7.00 -21.45 -3.92
N LYS A 20 7.77 -21.40 -5.02
CA LYS A 20 9.21 -21.69 -4.94
C LYS A 20 9.89 -20.67 -4.00
N PRO A 21 10.87 -21.10 -3.19
CA PRO A 21 11.66 -20.16 -2.39
C PRO A 21 12.26 -19.08 -3.28
N LEU A 22 12.10 -17.82 -2.87
CA LEU A 22 12.72 -16.70 -3.54
C LEU A 22 14.23 -16.74 -3.28
N SER A 23 15.02 -16.92 -4.34
CA SER A 23 16.48 -16.77 -4.24
C SER A 23 16.86 -15.31 -4.44
N LEU A 24 17.41 -14.70 -3.40
CA LEU A 24 17.95 -13.33 -3.42
C LEU A 24 19.47 -13.31 -3.58
N ALA A 25 20.08 -14.42 -4.03
CA ALA A 25 21.52 -14.48 -4.27
C ALA A 25 21.94 -13.41 -5.28
N GLY A 26 22.86 -12.54 -4.88
CA GLY A 26 23.31 -11.40 -5.70
C GLY A 26 22.38 -10.18 -5.68
N ALA A 27 21.23 -10.25 -5.01
CA ALA A 27 20.40 -9.08 -4.77
C ALA A 27 21.08 -8.13 -3.79
N LYS A 28 20.91 -6.82 -4.00
CA LYS A 28 21.38 -5.77 -3.10
C LYS A 28 20.19 -5.19 -2.35
N LEU A 29 20.28 -5.12 -1.02
CA LEU A 29 19.29 -4.41 -0.21
C LEU A 29 19.34 -2.91 -0.54
N ILE A 30 18.23 -2.35 -1.02
CA ILE A 30 18.12 -0.93 -1.37
C ILE A 30 17.41 -0.16 -0.26
N TYR A 31 16.42 -0.76 0.38
CA TYR A 31 15.67 -0.17 1.48
C TYR A 31 15.09 -1.23 2.40
N ARG A 32 15.03 -0.90 3.68
CA ARG A 32 14.36 -1.68 4.72
C ARG A 32 13.88 -0.74 5.81
N GLU A 33 12.64 -0.92 6.23
CA GLU A 33 12.08 -0.25 7.41
C GLU A 33 11.23 -1.27 8.16
N GLU A 34 11.54 -1.45 9.44
CA GLU A 34 10.90 -2.43 10.33
C GLU A 34 9.97 -1.75 11.34
N PHE A 35 9.95 -0.41 11.39
CA PHE A 35 9.13 0.39 12.30
C PHE A 35 9.36 0.12 13.80
N ASP A 36 10.57 -0.34 14.14
CA ASP A 36 11.05 -0.52 15.53
C ASP A 36 11.21 0.79 16.31
N ARG A 37 10.99 1.93 15.64
CA ARG A 37 11.02 3.27 16.22
C ARG A 37 9.99 4.16 15.55
N GLU A 38 9.58 5.19 16.26
CA GLU A 38 8.78 6.25 15.68
C GLU A 38 9.59 7.00 14.62
N LEU A 39 8.99 7.20 13.45
CA LEU A 39 9.57 7.94 12.34
C LEU A 39 8.87 9.28 12.18
N SER A 40 9.64 10.29 11.81
CA SER A 40 9.04 11.53 11.34
C SER A 40 8.48 11.32 9.93
N LEU A 41 7.16 11.19 9.84
CA LEU A 41 6.42 11.04 8.59
C LEU A 41 6.22 12.40 7.89
N ASN A 42 7.25 13.24 7.88
CA ASN A 42 7.23 14.58 7.28
C ASN A 42 8.29 14.74 6.19
N GLY A 43 8.97 13.64 5.85
CA GLY A 43 9.98 13.62 4.80
C GLY A 43 9.37 14.09 3.48
N PRO A 44 10.12 14.83 2.65
CA PRO A 44 9.61 15.26 1.35
C PRO A 44 9.32 14.06 0.43
N ILE A 45 9.86 12.88 0.77
CA ILE A 45 10.00 11.76 -0.14
C ILE A 45 9.70 10.39 0.51
N LEU A 46 10.17 10.10 1.73
CA LEU A 46 9.80 8.89 2.45
C LEU A 46 8.62 9.19 3.36
N TRP A 47 7.59 8.37 3.20
CA TRP A 47 6.36 8.39 3.97
C TRP A 47 5.58 9.71 3.91
N ALA A 48 5.70 10.41 2.78
CA ALA A 48 4.94 11.64 2.53
C ALA A 48 3.50 11.30 2.13
N LYS A 49 2.53 12.18 2.44
CA LYS A 49 1.24 12.19 1.74
C LYS A 49 1.47 12.72 0.33
N GLN A 50 1.28 11.90 -0.71
CA GLN A 50 1.28 12.42 -2.09
C GLN A 50 0.10 11.96 -2.94
N HIS A 51 -0.73 11.05 -2.46
CA HIS A 51 -1.96 10.72 -3.14
C HIS A 51 -3.09 11.71 -2.78
N ALA A 52 -3.95 12.00 -3.75
CA ALA A 52 -5.20 12.71 -3.52
C ALA A 52 -6.15 11.85 -2.68
N ASP A 53 -7.10 12.50 -2.02
CA ASP A 53 -8.19 11.83 -1.31
C ASP A 53 -9.00 10.94 -2.29
N VAL A 54 -9.51 9.80 -1.81
CA VAL A 54 -10.12 8.76 -2.65
C VAL A 54 -11.51 8.43 -2.14
N GLY A 55 -12.49 8.39 -3.06
CA GLY A 55 -13.88 8.11 -2.72
C GLY A 55 -14.43 9.12 -1.72
N LEU A 56 -14.98 8.62 -0.61
CA LEU A 56 -15.50 9.43 0.50
C LEU A 56 -14.46 9.70 1.61
N GLY A 57 -13.26 9.13 1.48
CA GLY A 57 -12.22 9.19 2.50
C GLY A 57 -11.18 10.28 2.22
N SER A 58 -10.79 10.99 3.28
CA SER A 58 -9.66 11.91 3.27
C SER A 58 -8.45 11.30 3.95
N PHE A 59 -7.26 11.56 3.43
CA PHE A 59 -6.05 11.15 4.12
C PHE A 59 -5.58 12.22 5.10
N ASP A 60 -5.28 11.81 6.33
CA ASP A 60 -4.63 12.67 7.31
C ASP A 60 -3.29 13.18 6.79
N ARG A 61 -2.86 14.32 7.34
CA ARG A 61 -1.47 14.75 7.16
C ARG A 61 -0.57 13.67 7.76
N ALA A 62 0.49 13.30 7.04
CA ALA A 62 1.46 12.33 7.51
C ALA A 62 2.01 12.68 8.91
N GLY A 63 1.98 11.70 9.83
CA GLY A 63 2.25 11.88 11.25
C GLY A 63 1.06 12.40 12.09
N GLY A 64 -0.12 12.55 11.48
CA GLY A 64 -1.37 12.93 12.14
C GLY A 64 -2.02 11.79 12.93
N TYR A 65 -3.31 11.94 13.25
CA TYR A 65 -4.03 11.02 14.12
C TYR A 65 -4.15 9.61 13.53
N ALA A 66 -4.18 9.46 12.21
CA ALA A 66 -4.21 8.15 11.56
C ALA A 66 -2.93 7.30 11.71
N TYR A 67 -1.82 7.83 12.26
CA TYR A 67 -0.52 7.17 12.25
C TYR A 67 -0.10 6.77 13.66
N ILE A 68 0.16 5.48 13.87
CA ILE A 68 0.53 4.93 15.18
C ILE A 68 1.73 4.01 15.02
N PHE A 69 2.83 4.31 15.72
CA PHE A 69 3.98 3.43 15.82
C PHE A 69 3.91 2.68 17.14
N ARG A 70 3.84 1.35 17.08
CA ARG A 70 3.79 0.50 18.28
C ARG A 70 4.24 -0.90 17.93
N ASP A 71 5.02 -1.53 18.81
CA ASP A 71 5.39 -2.94 18.73
C ASP A 71 6.01 -3.36 17.38
N GLY A 72 6.90 -2.53 16.82
CA GLY A 72 7.55 -2.81 15.53
C GLY A 72 6.60 -2.69 14.32
N MET A 73 5.54 -1.88 14.44
CA MET A 73 4.55 -1.71 13.37
C MET A 73 4.12 -0.25 13.23
N LEU A 74 4.06 0.23 11.99
CA LEU A 74 3.27 1.39 11.61
C LEU A 74 1.83 0.94 11.34
N SER A 75 0.89 1.42 12.14
CA SER A 75 -0.54 1.28 11.87
C SER A 75 -1.08 2.51 11.16
N LEU A 76 -1.80 2.28 10.07
CA LEU A 76 -2.61 3.29 9.37
C LEU A 76 -4.07 3.09 9.78
N ARG A 77 -4.56 3.94 10.67
CA ARG A 77 -5.90 3.84 11.24
C ARG A 77 -6.92 4.57 10.37
N ALA A 78 -7.97 3.86 9.97
CA ALA A 78 -9.20 4.49 9.49
C ALA A 78 -10.09 4.91 10.67
N TYR A 79 -10.75 6.06 10.56
CA TYR A 79 -11.71 6.54 11.56
C TYR A 79 -12.73 7.49 10.92
N GLN A 80 -13.81 7.79 11.63
CA GLN A 80 -14.80 8.76 11.22
C GLN A 80 -14.94 9.85 12.28
N ASP A 81 -15.05 11.10 11.85
CA ASP A 81 -15.38 12.23 12.71
C ASP A 81 -16.45 13.12 12.06
N SER A 82 -16.71 14.31 12.62
CA SER A 82 -17.71 15.25 12.09
C SER A 82 -17.40 15.81 10.69
N LYS A 83 -16.18 15.62 10.19
CA LYS A 83 -15.72 16.06 8.87
C LYS A 83 -15.74 14.94 7.82
N GLY A 84 -15.99 13.69 8.24
CA GLY A 84 -16.10 12.54 7.33
C GLY A 84 -15.21 11.38 7.72
N TYR A 85 -14.88 10.56 6.72
CA TYR A 85 -14.02 9.39 6.89
C TYR A 85 -12.56 9.78 6.65
N HIS A 86 -11.67 9.33 7.53
CA HIS A 86 -10.25 9.63 7.49
C HIS A 86 -9.43 8.37 7.56
N SER A 87 -8.23 8.40 6.97
CA SER A 87 -7.25 7.32 7.07
C SER A 87 -5.82 7.81 6.88
N GLY A 88 -4.85 6.92 7.06
CA GLY A 88 -3.45 7.21 6.80
C GLY A 88 -3.03 6.69 5.43
N ASN A 89 -2.15 7.43 4.75
CA ASN A 89 -1.32 6.89 3.68
C ASN A 89 0.14 7.26 3.91
N VAL A 90 1.04 6.40 3.44
CA VAL A 90 2.47 6.69 3.37
C VAL A 90 3.00 6.15 2.06
N GLN A 91 3.94 6.87 1.45
CA GLN A 91 4.59 6.42 0.23
C GLN A 91 6.05 6.86 0.21
N SER A 92 6.90 6.03 -0.41
CA SER A 92 8.21 6.46 -0.87
C SER A 92 8.09 7.07 -2.27
N VAL A 93 8.84 8.12 -2.57
CA VAL A 93 9.02 8.60 -3.95
C VAL A 93 10.50 8.68 -4.31
N SER A 94 10.81 8.88 -5.57
CA SER A 94 12.15 9.32 -5.98
C SER A 94 12.12 10.84 -6.26
N GLY A 95 13.29 11.48 -6.31
CA GLY A 95 13.39 12.92 -6.60
C GLY A 95 12.57 13.40 -7.82
N PRO A 96 12.52 12.65 -8.94
CA PRO A 96 11.68 12.99 -10.11
C PRO A 96 10.15 12.85 -9.91
N GLN A 97 9.71 12.20 -8.83
CA GLN A 97 8.30 11.80 -8.59
C GLN A 97 7.61 12.60 -7.48
N ALA A 98 8.21 13.68 -6.97
CA ALA A 98 7.53 14.53 -6.00
C ALA A 98 6.27 15.12 -6.66
N TYR A 99 5.09 14.68 -6.19
CA TYR A 99 3.81 15.16 -6.67
C TYR A 99 3.82 16.69 -6.57
N ARG A 100 3.51 17.37 -7.68
CA ARG A 100 3.48 18.85 -7.80
C ARG A 100 4.84 19.57 -7.75
N GLY A 101 5.89 18.99 -8.34
CA GLY A 101 7.08 19.76 -8.74
C GLY A 101 7.91 20.33 -7.59
N ARG A 102 7.90 19.70 -6.41
CA ARG A 102 8.73 20.14 -5.28
C ARG A 102 10.23 19.89 -5.56
N LYS A 103 11.08 20.84 -5.13
CA LYS A 103 12.53 20.83 -5.37
C LYS A 103 13.24 19.73 -4.56
N ILE A 104 14.10 18.98 -5.24
CA ILE A 104 14.87 17.85 -4.72
C ILE A 104 16.03 18.33 -3.81
N VAL A 105 16.25 17.64 -2.69
CA VAL A 105 17.46 17.75 -1.85
C VAL A 105 18.25 16.43 -1.94
N LEU A 106 19.48 16.48 -2.45
CA LEU A 106 20.39 15.31 -2.53
C LEU A 106 20.73 14.76 -1.13
N GLY A 107 20.71 13.43 -0.98
CA GLY A 107 20.97 12.75 0.30
C GLY A 107 19.76 12.61 1.26
N LYS A 108 18.58 13.10 0.88
CA LYS A 108 17.31 12.99 1.63
C LYS A 108 16.19 12.31 0.83
N GLN A 109 16.58 11.46 -0.11
CA GLN A 109 15.71 10.92 -1.15
C GLN A 109 15.25 9.50 -0.77
N GLY A 110 14.01 9.17 -1.15
CA GLY A 110 13.54 7.79 -1.24
C GLY A 110 14.14 7.13 -2.47
N PHE A 111 13.65 5.95 -2.80
CA PHE A 111 14.29 5.08 -3.77
C PHE A 111 13.39 4.85 -4.99
N VAL A 112 14.02 4.59 -6.13
CA VAL A 112 13.39 4.00 -7.32
C VAL A 112 14.26 2.84 -7.75
N CYS A 113 13.64 1.76 -8.20
CA CYS A 113 14.37 0.61 -8.69
C CYS A 113 13.66 -0.04 -9.87
N THR A 114 14.43 -0.39 -10.89
CA THR A 114 14.01 -1.20 -12.03
C THR A 114 14.33 -2.67 -11.76
N ALA A 115 13.39 -3.58 -12.04
CA ALA A 115 13.53 -5.01 -11.80
C ALA A 115 13.86 -5.37 -10.34
N CYS A 116 13.24 -4.66 -9.40
CA CYS A 116 13.34 -4.96 -7.97
C CYS A 116 12.27 -5.93 -7.49
N TYR A 117 12.59 -6.59 -6.39
CA TYR A 117 11.65 -7.27 -5.51
C TYR A 117 11.19 -6.32 -4.41
N TRP A 118 9.89 -6.37 -4.09
CA TRP A 118 9.26 -5.58 -3.02
C TRP A 118 8.47 -6.52 -2.11
N GLU A 119 8.58 -6.32 -0.80
CA GLU A 119 7.87 -7.11 0.20
C GLU A 119 7.38 -6.19 1.31
N ALA A 120 6.19 -6.48 1.84
CA ALA A 120 5.66 -5.87 3.04
C ALA A 120 4.95 -6.94 3.87
N ARG A 121 5.18 -6.94 5.18
CA ARG A 121 4.43 -7.77 6.14
C ARG A 121 3.33 -6.93 6.76
N ILE A 122 2.08 -7.21 6.39
CA ILE A 122 0.93 -6.36 6.71
C ILE A 122 -0.18 -7.19 7.36
N ARG A 123 -0.90 -6.56 8.30
CA ARG A 123 -2.17 -7.08 8.84
C ARG A 123 -3.29 -6.12 8.49
N PHE A 124 -4.30 -6.58 7.76
CA PHE A 124 -5.45 -5.76 7.41
C PHE A 124 -6.57 -5.84 8.47
N PRO A 125 -7.32 -4.73 8.69
CA PRO A 125 -8.47 -4.76 9.57
C PRO A 125 -9.64 -5.50 8.92
N ARG A 126 -10.34 -6.31 9.71
CA ARG A 126 -11.65 -6.86 9.34
C ARG A 126 -12.75 -5.86 9.71
N ALA A 127 -12.99 -4.86 8.86
CA ALA A 127 -14.02 -3.86 9.09
C ALA A 127 -14.81 -3.53 7.81
N TYR A 128 -16.08 -3.17 7.94
CA TYR A 128 -16.87 -2.73 6.79
C TYR A 128 -16.27 -1.47 6.16
N GLY A 129 -16.20 -1.46 4.82
CA GLY A 129 -15.71 -0.33 4.05
C GLY A 129 -14.20 -0.06 4.18
N SER A 130 -13.43 -0.95 4.84
CA SER A 130 -11.98 -0.84 4.84
C SER A 130 -11.41 -1.33 3.51
N TRP A 131 -10.55 -0.51 2.91
CA TRP A 131 -9.76 -0.82 1.72
C TRP A 131 -8.28 -0.57 2.05
N GLY A 132 -7.58 -1.62 2.46
CA GLY A 132 -6.15 -1.55 2.76
C GLY A 132 -5.35 -1.92 1.51
N ALA A 133 -4.22 -1.27 1.26
CA ALA A 133 -3.45 -1.54 0.05
C ALA A 133 -1.93 -1.47 0.27
N PHE A 134 -1.20 -2.26 -0.51
CA PHE A 134 0.22 -2.10 -0.77
C PHE A 134 0.45 -2.18 -2.27
N TRP A 135 0.97 -1.10 -2.84
CA TRP A 135 1.01 -0.90 -4.27
C TRP A 135 2.21 -0.06 -4.68
N LEU A 136 2.54 -0.12 -5.97
CA LEU A 136 3.71 0.51 -6.57
C LEU A 136 3.24 1.36 -7.75
N LEU A 137 3.78 2.58 -7.85
CA LEU A 137 3.54 3.47 -8.97
C LEU A 137 4.85 3.80 -9.68
N SER A 138 4.90 3.60 -11.00
CA SER A 138 6.02 4.11 -11.80
C SER A 138 6.00 5.62 -11.86
N PRO A 139 7.13 6.28 -12.18
CA PRO A 139 7.11 7.68 -12.53
C PRO A 139 6.18 7.94 -13.72
N ASP A 140 5.59 9.13 -13.76
CA ASP A 140 4.92 9.59 -14.96
C ASP A 140 5.92 9.62 -16.12
N ASP A 141 5.50 9.11 -17.28
CA ASP A 141 6.30 9.16 -18.48
C ASP A 141 6.48 10.63 -18.93
N PRO A 142 7.73 11.12 -19.10
CA PRO A 142 7.98 12.48 -19.56
C PRO A 142 7.35 12.82 -20.92
N LYS A 143 7.04 11.81 -21.74
CA LYS A 143 6.32 11.93 -23.01
C LYS A 143 4.80 11.82 -22.85
N GLN A 144 4.29 11.95 -21.63
CA GLN A 144 2.86 11.88 -21.30
C GLN A 144 2.18 10.59 -21.79
N ARG A 145 2.89 9.46 -21.74
CA ARG A 145 2.30 8.17 -22.10
C ARG A 145 1.50 7.55 -20.94
N GLY A 146 1.63 8.09 -19.74
CA GLY A 146 0.99 7.59 -18.52
C GLY A 146 2.00 7.04 -17.51
N HIS A 147 1.53 6.20 -16.60
CA HIS A 147 2.34 5.42 -15.66
C HIS A 147 1.80 4.00 -15.51
N LEU A 148 2.62 3.14 -14.91
CA LEU A 148 2.24 1.81 -14.48
C LEU A 148 1.92 1.84 -12.99
N GLU A 149 0.85 1.16 -12.61
CA GLU A 149 0.45 0.90 -11.25
C GLU A 149 0.40 -0.63 -11.07
N VAL A 150 1.02 -1.11 -9.99
CA VAL A 150 1.09 -2.53 -9.64
C VAL A 150 0.61 -2.68 -8.21
N ASP A 151 -0.55 -3.28 -8.04
CA ASP A 151 -1.16 -3.52 -6.75
C ASP A 151 -0.71 -4.88 -6.23
N GLY A 152 0.27 -4.82 -5.32
CA GLY A 152 0.81 -6.00 -4.65
C GLY A 152 -0.19 -6.64 -3.69
N ILE A 153 -1.14 -5.87 -3.15
CA ILE A 153 -2.40 -6.35 -2.58
C ILE A 153 -3.36 -5.16 -2.40
N GLU A 154 -4.63 -5.36 -2.71
CA GLU A 154 -5.75 -4.52 -2.26
C GLU A 154 -6.72 -5.37 -1.47
N TYR A 155 -6.88 -5.12 -0.18
CA TYR A 155 -7.72 -5.90 0.72
C TYR A 155 -9.03 -5.16 1.02
N TYR A 156 -10.15 -5.84 0.81
CA TYR A 156 -11.47 -5.38 1.20
C TYR A 156 -11.93 -6.10 2.47
N GLY A 157 -12.42 -5.33 3.43
CA GLY A 157 -12.84 -5.85 4.72
C GLY A 157 -14.17 -6.62 4.70
N ILE A 158 -14.85 -6.63 5.83
CA ILE A 158 -16.09 -7.41 6.00
C ILE A 158 -17.12 -7.00 4.93
N GLY A 159 -17.76 -7.99 4.33
CA GLY A 159 -18.84 -7.81 3.36
C GLY A 159 -18.41 -7.89 1.89
N ASP A 160 -17.12 -8.06 1.62
CA ASP A 160 -16.63 -8.41 0.27
C ASP A 160 -16.32 -9.90 0.19
N ALA A 161 -17.02 -10.60 -0.72
CA ALA A 161 -16.87 -12.04 -0.89
C ALA A 161 -15.47 -12.44 -1.44
N ARG A 162 -14.72 -11.51 -2.04
CA ARG A 162 -13.40 -11.78 -2.63
C ARG A 162 -12.37 -10.80 -2.07
N GLY A 163 -12.06 -11.00 -0.78
CA GLY A 163 -11.43 -10.01 0.09
C GLY A 163 -10.00 -9.54 -0.23
N HIS A 164 -9.40 -9.92 -1.36
CA HIS A 164 -8.21 -9.22 -1.85
C HIS A 164 -7.99 -9.28 -3.38
N HIS A 165 -7.34 -8.26 -3.93
CA HIS A 165 -7.00 -8.15 -5.35
C HIS A 165 -5.48 -8.03 -5.55
N HIS A 166 -5.03 -8.56 -6.68
CA HIS A 166 -3.74 -8.25 -7.29
C HIS A 166 -3.99 -7.68 -8.68
N ALA A 167 -3.47 -6.50 -8.96
CA ALA A 167 -3.77 -5.82 -10.22
C ALA A 167 -2.56 -5.13 -10.84
N ILE A 168 -2.63 -4.97 -12.15
CA ILE A 168 -1.71 -4.16 -12.93
C ILE A 168 -2.55 -3.19 -13.77
N HIS A 169 -2.35 -1.90 -13.55
CA HIS A 169 -2.97 -0.85 -14.33
C HIS A 169 -1.95 -0.13 -15.20
N ASN A 170 -2.19 -0.13 -16.51
CA ASN A 170 -1.55 0.79 -17.43
C ASN A 170 -2.41 2.05 -17.50
N GLN A 171 -2.01 3.06 -16.72
CA GLN A 171 -2.68 4.35 -16.61
C GLN A 171 -2.23 5.28 -17.74
N ALA A 172 -2.56 4.90 -18.98
CA ALA A 172 -2.33 5.74 -20.14
C ALA A 172 -2.95 7.14 -19.95
N HIS A 173 -2.25 8.18 -20.43
CA HIS A 173 -2.74 9.55 -20.37
C HIS A 173 -4.06 9.71 -21.14
N ASP A 174 -4.14 9.08 -22.32
CA ASP A 174 -5.38 8.88 -23.05
C ASP A 174 -6.20 7.77 -22.38
N ARG A 175 -7.35 8.15 -21.79
CA ARG A 175 -8.23 7.24 -21.06
C ARG A 175 -8.70 6.06 -21.90
N ALA A 176 -8.89 6.25 -23.21
CA ALA A 176 -9.34 5.19 -24.11
C ALA A 176 -8.29 4.07 -24.29
N LYS A 177 -7.04 4.33 -23.92
CA LYS A 177 -5.91 3.40 -24.04
C LYS A 177 -5.50 2.76 -22.72
N ARG A 178 -6.21 3.07 -21.63
CA ARG A 178 -5.96 2.43 -20.33
C ARG A 178 -6.27 0.95 -20.42
N LYS A 179 -5.41 0.14 -19.81
CA LYS A 179 -5.58 -1.30 -19.71
C LYS A 179 -5.43 -1.71 -18.26
N HIS A 180 -6.27 -2.63 -17.82
CA HIS A 180 -6.18 -3.23 -16.50
C HIS A 180 -6.20 -4.74 -16.66
N ALA A 181 -5.39 -5.42 -15.84
CA ALA A 181 -5.45 -6.86 -15.65
C ALA A 181 -5.45 -7.09 -14.15
N SER A 182 -6.36 -7.91 -13.67
CA SER A 182 -6.58 -8.14 -12.24
C SER A 182 -6.89 -9.61 -12.01
N ASP A 183 -6.29 -10.19 -10.98
CA ASP A 183 -6.71 -11.46 -10.45
C ASP A 183 -7.49 -11.25 -9.15
N TYR A 184 -8.69 -11.83 -9.12
CA TYR A 184 -9.60 -11.78 -7.99
C TYR A 184 -9.56 -13.16 -7.34
N THR A 185 -8.80 -13.28 -6.25
CA THR A 185 -8.63 -14.55 -5.53
C THR A 185 -9.08 -14.43 -4.08
N GLY A 186 -9.48 -15.58 -3.53
CA GLY A 186 -10.38 -15.69 -2.40
C GLY A 186 -10.02 -14.89 -1.15
N MET A 187 -11.08 -14.44 -0.48
CA MET A 187 -11.28 -14.76 0.92
C MET A 187 -12.75 -15.14 1.07
N ASP A 188 -13.16 -16.19 0.36
CA ASP A 188 -14.46 -16.81 0.59
C ASP A 188 -14.44 -17.27 2.06
N GLU A 189 -15.30 -16.70 2.90
CA GLU A 189 -15.47 -17.02 4.33
C GLU A 189 -14.55 -16.32 5.36
N ILE A 190 -14.65 -15.00 5.43
CA ILE A 190 -14.26 -14.25 6.65
C ILE A 190 -15.47 -13.80 7.46
#